data_AF-A0A7H1N089-F1
#
_entry.id   AF-A0A7H1N089-F1
#
_cell.length_a   1.000
_cell.length_b   1.000
_cell.length_c   1.000
_cell.angle_alpha   90.00
_cell.angle_beta   90.00
_cell.angle_gamma   90.00
#
_symmetry.space_group_name_H-M   'P 1'
#
loop_
_entity.id
_entity.type
_entity.pdbx_description
1 polymer ?
#
loop_
_entity_poly.entity_id
_entity_poly.type
_entity_poly.pdbx_seq_one_letter_code
_entity_poly.pdbx_strand_id
1 'polypeptide(L)' 'MDETEWRCRHCGKLLGMLRDGRLHLRFARGHEYLVGFPTTGVCRGCRTLNEFSDPTAIPAPASAPVARR' A
#
# COMPACT_ATOMS: atom_id res chain seq x y z
N MET A 1 -7.02 16.70 -7.19
CA MET A 1 -5.86 16.00 -7.76
C MET A 1 -4.99 15.65 -6.57
N ASP A 2 -5.42 14.65 -5.83
CA ASP A 2 -4.84 14.32 -4.51
C ASP A 2 -4.00 13.07 -4.70
N GLU A 3 -2.79 13.27 -5.20
CA GLU A 3 -1.81 12.19 -5.34
C GLU A 3 -1.13 11.99 -3.98
N THR A 4 -1.45 10.89 -3.30
CA THR A 4 -0.84 10.58 -1.99
C THR A 4 0.38 9.69 -2.17
N GLU A 5 1.53 10.10 -1.64
CA GLU A 5 2.75 9.30 -1.70
C GLU A 5 2.71 8.14 -0.68
N TRP A 6 2.99 6.92 -1.14
CA TRP A 6 3.31 5.83 -0.24
C TRP A 6 4.83 5.74 -0.05
N ARG A 7 5.29 6.10 1.15
CA ARG A 7 6.71 6.12 1.52
C ARG A 7 7.04 5.01 2.51
N CYS A 8 8.28 4.54 2.45
CA CYS A 8 8.81 3.62 3.43
C CYS A 8 8.76 4.24 4.83
N ARG A 9 8.13 3.56 5.79
CA ARG A 9 7.98 4.01 7.18
C ARG A 9 9.30 4.17 7.95
N HIS A 10 10.38 3.58 7.45
CA HIS A 10 11.69 3.60 8.10
C HIS A 10 12.65 4.62 7.49
N CYS A 11 12.80 4.65 6.16
CA CYS A 11 13.79 5.50 5.49
C CYS A 11 13.19 6.58 4.58
N GLY A 12 11.86 6.73 4.53
CA GLY A 12 11.17 7.76 3.75
C GLY A 12 11.23 7.59 2.22
N LYS A 13 11.92 6.56 1.72
CA LYS A 13 12.02 6.25 0.28
C LYS A 13 10.63 6.06 -0.33
N LEU A 14 10.39 6.68 -1.49
CA LEU A 14 9.15 6.53 -2.24
C LEU A 14 8.99 5.08 -2.72
N LEU A 15 7.85 4.47 -2.40
CA LEU A 15 7.48 3.12 -2.80
C LEU A 15 6.45 3.13 -3.93
N GLY A 16 5.48 4.04 -3.89
CA GLY A 16 4.44 4.20 -4.91
C GLY A 16 3.64 5.48 -4.73
N MET A 17 2.73 5.74 -5.67
CA MET A 17 1.79 6.87 -5.64
C MET A 17 0.36 6.33 -5.62
N LEU A 18 -0.49 6.82 -4.72
CA LEU A 18 -1.92 6.57 -4.77
C LEU A 18 -2.55 7.44 -5.87
N ARG A 19 -3.18 6.81 -6.85
CA ARG A 19 -3.91 7.46 -7.94
C ARG A 19 -5.17 6.66 -8.24
N ASP A 20 -6.32 7.33 -8.30
CA ASP A 20 -7.60 6.75 -8.68
C ASP A 20 -7.95 5.46 -7.92
N GLY A 21 -7.68 5.45 -6.60
CA GLY A 21 -7.96 4.28 -5.74
C GLY A 21 -7.04 3.08 -5.98
N ARG A 22 -5.87 3.26 -6.59
CA ARG A 22 -4.85 2.22 -6.78
C ARG A 22 -3.45 2.75 -6.47
N LEU A 23 -2.54 1.86 -6.11
CA LEU A 23 -1.11 2.20 -6.00
C LEU A 23 -0.43 2.03 -7.34
N HIS A 24 0.11 3.12 -7.86
CA HIS A 24 1.00 3.12 -9.01
C HIS A 24 2.45 2.98 -8.55
N LEU A 25 3.06 1.83 -8.85
CA LEU A 25 4.45 1.54 -8.54
C LEU A 25 5.30 1.70 -9.79
N ARG A 26 6.37 2.48 -9.69
CA ARG A 26 7.37 2.63 -10.76
C ARG A 26 8.70 2.03 -10.32
N PHE A 27 9.12 1.00 -11.02
CA PHE A 27 10.40 0.34 -10.84
C PHE A 27 11.38 0.74 -11.94
N ALA A 28 12.65 0.41 -11.71
CA ALA A 28 13.72 0.74 -12.66
C ALA A 28 13.40 0.21 -14.07
N ARG A 29 14.00 0.82 -15.09
CA ARG A 29 13.84 0.45 -16.51
C ARG A 29 12.42 0.67 -17.06
N GLY A 30 11.65 1.57 -16.44
CA GLY A 30 10.32 1.96 -16.94
C GLY A 30 9.23 0.94 -16.67
N HIS A 31 9.46 -0.05 -15.80
CA HIS A 31 8.41 -0.98 -15.40
C HIS A 31 7.40 -0.29 -14.46
N GLU A 32 6.14 -0.35 -14.83
CA GLU A 32 5.02 0.26 -14.13
C GLU A 32 3.99 -0.80 -13.74
N TYR A 33 3.44 -0.69 -12.53
CA TYR A 33 2.42 -1.60 -12.00
C TYR A 33 1.32 -0.82 -11.32
N LEU A 34 0.07 -1.18 -11.58
CA LEU A 34 -1.09 -0.71 -10.84
C LEU A 34 -1.55 -1.81 -9.89
N VAL A 35 -1.60 -1.51 -8.60
CA VAL A 35 -1.85 -2.49 -7.53
C VAL A 35 -3.08 -2.10 -6.73
N GLY A 36 -3.92 -3.09 -6.41
CA GLY A 36 -5.07 -2.94 -5.51
C GLY A 36 -4.69 -3.03 -4.03
N PHE A 37 -5.70 -2.99 -3.16
CA PHE A 37 -5.53 -3.06 -1.70
C PHE A 37 -6.09 -4.38 -1.12
N PRO A 38 -5.55 -4.86 0.01
CA PRO A 38 -4.35 -4.36 0.71
C PRO A 38 -3.07 -4.67 -0.08
N THR A 39 -2.03 -3.87 0.14
CA THR A 39 -0.73 -4.04 -0.52
C THR A 39 0.39 -4.11 0.51
N THR A 40 1.36 -5.00 0.25
CA THR A 40 2.59 -5.13 1.03
C THR A 40 3.79 -5.02 0.11
N GLY A 41 4.82 -4.28 0.54
CA GLY A 41 6.02 -4.04 -0.25
C GLY A 41 7.28 -3.95 0.62
N VAL A 42 8.36 -4.59 0.16
CA VAL A 42 9.68 -4.48 0.81
C VAL A 42 10.41 -3.27 0.25
N CYS A 43 10.90 -2.40 1.14
CA CYS A 43 11.65 -1.23 0.73
C CYS A 43 12.98 -1.63 0.08
N ARG A 44 13.17 -1.23 -1.18
CA ARG A 44 14.41 -1.44 -1.95
C ARG A 44 15.65 -0.73 -1.40
N GLY A 45 15.47 0.18 -0.43
CA GLY A 45 16.57 0.89 0.24
C GLY A 45 17.03 0.22 1.51
N CYS A 46 16.12 0.01 2.46
CA CYS A 46 16.45 -0.44 3.82
C CYS A 46 15.88 -1.82 4.16
N ARG A 47 15.19 -2.48 3.21
CA ARG A 47 14.55 -3.81 3.38
C ARG A 47 13.41 -3.89 4.40
N THR A 48 12.97 -2.75 4.96
CA THR A 48 11.78 -2.71 5.82
C THR A 48 10.54 -3.17 5.03
N LEU A 49 9.75 -4.07 5.62
CA LEU A 49 8.43 -4.45 5.14
C LEU A 49 7.44 -3.30 5.41
N ASN A 50 6.69 -2.89 4.40
CA ASN A 50 5.69 -1.84 4.49
C ASN A 50 4.34 -2.41 4.05
N GLU A 51 3.29 -2.05 4.78
CA GLU A 51 1.91 -2.42 4.48
C GLU A 51 1.12 -1.16 4.21
N PHE A 52 0.16 -1.25 3.30
CA PHE A 52 -0.73 -0.16 2.95
C PHE A 52 -2.15 -0.68 2.73
N SER A 53 -3.05 -0.18 3.56
CA SER A 53 -4.49 -0.44 3.44
C SER A 53 -5.13 0.59 2.53
N ASP A 54 -6.30 0.26 2.00
CA ASP A 54 -7.10 1.24 1.24
C ASP A 54 -7.48 2.42 2.15
N PRO A 55 -7.01 3.65 1.86
CA PRO A 55 -7.35 4.82 2.69
C PRO A 55 -8.80 5.28 2.48
N THR A 56 -9.48 4.78 1.45
CA THR A 56 -10.88 5.07 1.15
C THR A 56 -11.83 3.98 1.65
N ALA A 57 -11.29 2.84 2.09
CA ALA A 57 -12.10 1.81 2.73
C ALA A 57 -12.71 2.37 4.02
N ILE A 58 -14.03 2.47 4.03
CA ILE A 58 -14.79 2.57 5.28
C ILE A 58 -14.42 1.32 6.08
N PRO A 59 -13.91 1.43 7.32
CA PRO A 59 -13.58 0.26 8.11
C PRO A 59 -14.84 -0.59 8.23
N ALA A 60 -14.82 -1.77 7.61
CA ALA A 60 -15.89 -2.75 7.80
C ALA A 60 -15.97 -3.05 9.31
N PRO A 61 -17.17 -3.18 9.89
CA PRO A 61 -17.29 -3.53 11.30
C PRO A 61 -16.50 -4.83 11.52
N ALA A 62 -15.61 -4.80 12.51
CA ALA A 62 -14.77 -5.94 12.86
C ALA A 62 -15.64 -7.19 12.96
N SER A 63 -15.42 -8.16 12.07
CA SER A 63 -16.17 -9.41 12.05
C SER A 63 -16.08 -10.04 13.44
N ALA A 64 -17.23 -10.19 14.10
CA ALA A 64 -17.33 -10.83 15.40
C ALA A 64 -16.67 -12.22 15.36
N PRO A 65 -16.01 -12.67 16.44
CA PRO A 65 -15.37 -13.97 16.46
C PRO A 65 -16.44 -15.04 16.21
N VAL A 66 -16.25 -15.83 15.15
CA VAL A 66 -17.07 -17.01 14.88
C VAL A 66 -16.87 -17.97 16.05
N ALA A 67 -17.88 -18.09 16.91
CA ALA A 67 -17.89 -19.09 17.98
C ALA A 67 -17.78 -20.47 17.34
N ARG A 68 -16.63 -21.14 17.54
CA ARG A 68 -16.47 -22.56 17.22
C ARG A 68 -17.42 -23.35 18.11
N ARG A 69 -18.29 -24.15 17.50
CA ARG A 69 -19.16 -25.12 18.17
C ARG A 69 -18.36 -26.33 18.62
#